data_AF-A0A5E4JTW9-F1
#
_entry.id   AF-A0A5E4JTW9-F1
#
_cell.length_a   1.000
_cell.length_b   1.000
_cell.length_c   1.000
_cell.angle_alpha   90.00
_cell.angle_beta   90.00
_cell.angle_gamma   90.00
#
_symmetry.space_group_name_H-M   'P 1'
#
loop_
_entity.id
_entity.type
_entity.pdbx_description
1 polymer ?
#
loop_
_entity_poly.entity_id
_entity_poly.type
_entity_poly.pdbx_seq_one_letter_code
_entity_poly.pdbx_strand_id
1 'polypeptide(L)' 'MDCTLCKKPIEKYDANFNHFVIDESCSADICQSCIDKFFKWQGSLYAKLFPTTAMKKRFAGKKI' A
#
# COMPACT_ATOMS: atom_id res chain seq x y z
N MET A 1 6.13 12.32 -13.26
CA MET A 1 5.41 11.04 -13.12
C MET A 1 4.26 11.26 -12.16
N ASP A 2 3.05 10.91 -12.57
CA ASP A 2 1.85 11.03 -11.72
C ASP A 2 1.47 9.66 -11.15
N CYS A 3 1.03 9.63 -9.90
CA CYS A 3 0.57 8.40 -9.26
C CYS A 3 -0.66 7.84 -9.98
N THR A 4 -0.60 6.59 -10.41
CA THR A 4 -1.69 5.88 -11.11
C THR A 4 -2.99 5.90 -10.30
N LEU A 5 -2.90 5.82 -8.96
CA LEU A 5 -4.05 5.68 -8.06
C LEU A 5 -4.71 7.02 -7.69
N CYS A 6 -3.92 8.05 -7.38
CA CYS A 6 -4.46 9.34 -6.89
C CYS A 6 -4.29 10.51 -7.85
N LYS A 7 -3.66 10.29 -9.01
CA LYS A 7 -3.39 11.28 -10.07
C LYS A 7 -2.62 12.52 -9.60
N LYS A 8 -1.97 12.44 -8.45
CA LYS A 8 -1.08 13.49 -7.94
C LYS A 8 0.35 13.25 -8.43
N PRO A 9 1.14 14.31 -8.64
CA PRO A 9 2.56 14.19 -8.92
C PRO A 9 3.29 13.39 -7.83
N ILE A 10 4.20 12.52 -8.24
CA ILE A 10 5.09 11.80 -7.33
C ILE A 10 6.29 12.69 -7.01
N GLU A 11 6.35 13.21 -5.80
CA GLU A 11 7.52 13.93 -5.31
C GLU A 11 8.70 12.96 -5.12
N LYS A 12 9.89 13.32 -5.63
CA LYS A 12 11.12 12.53 -5.54
C LYS A 12 10.93 11.08 -6.02
N TYR A 13 10.45 10.94 -7.26
CA TYR A 13 10.27 9.64 -7.88
C TYR A 13 11.55 8.80 -7.83
N ASP A 14 11.44 7.58 -7.30
CA ASP A 14 12.46 6.54 -7.31
C ASP A 14 11.81 5.23 -7.78
N ALA A 15 12.32 4.66 -8.87
CA ALA A 15 11.74 3.45 -9.45
C ALA A 15 11.71 2.27 -8.45
N ASN A 16 12.67 2.17 -7.53
CA ASN A 16 12.70 1.08 -6.53
C ASN A 16 11.56 1.16 -5.52
N PHE A 17 11.00 2.36 -5.31
CA PHE A 17 9.95 2.60 -4.32
C PHE A 17 8.61 2.94 -4.94
N ASN A 18 8.59 3.47 -6.15
CA ASN A 18 7.37 3.95 -6.80
C ASN A 18 6.92 3.07 -7.96
N HIS A 19 7.81 2.32 -8.60
CA HIS A 19 7.44 1.47 -9.72
C HIS A 19 6.99 0.09 -9.23
N PHE A 20 5.70 -0.19 -9.36
CA PHE A 20 5.11 -1.47 -8.99
C PHE A 20 4.85 -2.31 -10.23
N VAL A 21 5.47 -3.47 -10.31
CA VAL A 21 5.31 -4.44 -11.42
C VAL A 21 4.43 -5.58 -10.94
N ILE A 22 3.32 -5.81 -11.63
CA ILE A 22 2.39 -6.92 -11.37
C ILE A 22 2.82 -8.15 -12.19
N ASP A 23 3.09 -7.92 -13.47
CA ASP A 23 3.56 -8.92 -14.43
C ASP A 23 4.31 -8.23 -15.58
N GLU A 24 4.69 -8.99 -16.61
CA GLU A 24 5.45 -8.51 -17.77
C GLU A 24 4.74 -7.40 -18.58
N SER A 25 3.41 -7.30 -18.47
CA SER A 25 2.58 -6.35 -19.22
C SER A 25 1.99 -5.25 -18.35
N CYS A 26 1.92 -5.46 -17.04
CA CYS A 26 1.21 -4.60 -16.10
C CYS A 26 2.18 -4.00 -15.07
N SER A 27 2.39 -2.69 -15.17
CA SER A 27 3.09 -1.90 -14.16
C SER A 27 2.33 -0.61 -13.84
N ALA A 28 2.59 -0.05 -12.66
CA ALA A 28 2.00 1.19 -12.21
C ALA A 28 2.98 1.98 -11.35
N ASP A 29 3.01 3.30 -11.55
CA ASP A 29 3.75 4.21 -10.68
C ASP A 29 2.86 4.70 -9.55
N ILE A 30 3.27 4.46 -8.30
CA ILE A 30 2.46 4.71 -7.12
C ILE A 30 3.25 5.59 -6.15
N CYS A 31 2.65 6.69 -5.69
CA CYS A 31 3.27 7.53 -4.67
C CYS A 31 3.28 6.83 -3.30
N GLN A 32 4.26 7.19 -2.45
CA GLN A 32 4.42 6.60 -1.13
C GLN A 32 3.14 6.64 -0.28
N SER A 33 2.39 7.76 -0.34
CA SER A 33 1.15 7.91 0.44
C SER A 33 0.07 6.88 0.06
N CYS A 34 0.02 6.46 -1.20
CA CYS A 34 -0.91 5.44 -1.68
C CYS A 34 -0.44 4.04 -1.28
N ILE A 35 0.87 3.78 -1.36
CA ILE A 35 1.50 2.53 -0.90
C ILE A 35 1.21 2.31 0.59
N ASP A 36 1.39 3.33 1.43
CA ASP A 36 1.14 3.25 2.87
C ASP A 36 -0.32 2.92 3.20
N LYS A 37 -1.27 3.49 2.43
CA LYS A 37 -2.70 3.19 2.57
C LYS A 37 -3.00 1.75 2.16
N PHE A 38 -2.42 1.29 1.05
CA PHE A 38 -2.56 -0.08 0.58
C PHE A 38 -2.06 -1.09 1.63
N PHE A 39 -0.85 -0.89 2.20
CA PHE A 39 -0.33 -1.77 3.24
C PHE A 39 -1.17 -1.77 4.52
N LYS A 40 -1.72 -0.61 4.91
CA LYS A 40 -2.64 -0.54 6.07
C LYS A 40 -3.91 -1.34 5.81
N TRP A 41 -4.52 -1.18 4.63
CA TRP A 41 -5.69 -1.94 4.22
C TRP A 41 -5.39 -3.45 4.17
N GLN A 42 -4.35 -3.87 3.45
CA GLN A 42 -3.96 -5.27 3.35
C GLN A 42 -3.61 -5.88 4.72
N GLY A 43 -2.86 -5.15 5.55
CA GLY A 43 -2.52 -5.58 6.91
C GLY A 43 -3.74 -5.76 7.80
N SER A 44 -4.76 -4.92 7.66
CA SER A 44 -6.03 -5.07 8.40
C SER A 44 -6.82 -6.32 7.97
N LEU A 45 -6.78 -6.67 6.67
CA LEU A 45 -7.38 -7.91 6.17
C LEU A 45 -6.64 -9.13 6.71
N TYR A 46 -5.31 -9.14 6.69
CA TYR A 46 -4.53 -10.21 7.29
C TYR A 46 -4.77 -10.35 8.79
N ALA A 47 -4.88 -9.23 9.52
CA ALA A 47 -5.19 -9.27 10.95
C ALA A 47 -6.58 -9.88 11.24
N LYS A 48 -7.55 -9.70 10.34
CA LYS A 48 -8.88 -10.33 10.43
C LYS A 48 -8.83 -11.83 10.16
N LEU A 49 -8.05 -12.26 9.15
CA LEU A 49 -7.92 -13.67 8.76
C LEU A 49 -7.04 -14.47 9.73
N PHE A 50 -5.97 -13.85 10.23
CA PHE A 50 -4.95 -14.47 11.09
C PHE A 50 -4.72 -13.62 12.35
N PRO A 51 -5.63 -13.69 13.34
CA PRO A 51 -5.67 -12.74 14.45
C PRO A 51 -4.67 -13.12 15.57
N THR A 52 -3.37 -12.98 15.29
CA THR A 52 -2.31 -13.16 16.30
C THR A 52 -2.32 -12.01 17.32
N THR A 53 -1.72 -12.20 18.49
CA THR A 53 -1.60 -11.16 19.53
C THR A 53 -0.96 -9.87 18.99
N ALA A 54 0.09 -10.00 18.18
CA ALA A 54 0.76 -8.86 17.55
C ALA A 54 -0.15 -8.13 16.55
N MET A 55 -0.91 -8.87 15.72
CA MET A 55 -1.84 -8.28 14.75
C MET A 55 -3.02 -7.60 15.42
N LYS A 56 -3.61 -8.22 16.46
CA LYS A 56 -4.63 -7.59 17.28
C LYS A 56 -4.11 -6.29 17.90
N LYS A 57 -2.90 -6.27 18.49
CA LYS A 57 -2.34 -5.02 19.05
C LYS A 57 -2.15 -3.92 18.00
N ARG A 58 -1.70 -4.29 16.79
CA ARG A 58 -1.38 -3.32 15.72
C ARG A 58 -2.63 -2.78 14.99
N PHE A 59 -3.70 -3.58 14.92
CA PHE A 59 -4.90 -3.28 14.12
C PHE A 59 -6.22 -3.27 14.91
N ALA A 60 -6.23 -3.57 16.21
CA ALA A 60 -7.44 -3.45 17.04
C ALA A 60 -7.92 -2.00 17.11
N GLY A 61 -9.23 -1.81 16.90
CA GLY A 61 -9.89 -0.51 17.04
C GLY A 61 -9.79 0.43 15.84
N LYS A 62 -9.07 0.08 14.76
CA LYS A 62 -9.07 0.88 13.53
C LYS A 62 -10.23 0.44 12.65
N LYS A 63 -11.30 1.24 12.60
CA LYS A 63 -12.26 1.18 11.50
C LYS A 63 -11.48 1.46 10.21
N ILE A 64 -11.51 0.52 9.29
CA ILE A 64 -11.00 0.70 7.92
C ILE A 64 -11.86 1.76 7.24
#